data_AF-A0A1B2EDX5-F1
#
_entry.id   AF-A0A1B2EDX5-F1
#
_cell.length_a   1.000
_cell.length_b   1.000
_cell.length_c   1.000
_cell.angle_alpha   90.00
_cell.angle_beta   90.00
_cell.angle_gamma   90.00
#
_symmetry.space_group_name_H-M   'P 1'
#
loop_
_entity.id
_entity.type
_entity.pdbx_description
1 polymer ?
#
loop_
_entity_poly.entity_id
_entity_poly.type
_entity_poly.pdbx_seq_one_letter_code
_entity_poly.pdbx_strand_id
1 'polypeptide(L)'
;MNVQQILHTVDGISTWVGKAAAWLIIGLMTLVCVEVFKRYIMNMPTAWIFDASNMLYGSVFMLAGAYTLAQNAHVRGDFLYSSMRPRTQASLDLVLYIVFFLPGIAALIYAGYDYAALSWRIGEHSTVTANGPPIYHFKAVIPIAGALVMLQGLAEILRCIVCLKTGVWPSRLKDVSEIDVVEGQLAHSEYVDEETRKTAIARAQQIDETARQRGMGGDLQT
;
A
#
# COMPACT_ATOMS: atom_id res chain seq x y z
N MET A 1 16.97 -13.19 -18.29
CA MET A 1 15.86 -12.90 -17.34
C MET A 1 14.64 -12.55 -18.14
N ASN A 2 13.55 -13.30 -17.96
CA ASN A 2 12.27 -13.00 -18.58
C ASN A 2 11.66 -11.75 -17.90
N VAL A 3 11.01 -10.84 -18.63
CA VAL A 3 10.49 -9.58 -18.07
C VAL A 3 9.58 -9.84 -16.87
N GLN A 4 8.78 -10.90 -16.93
CA GLN A 4 7.89 -11.33 -15.85
C GLN A 4 8.64 -11.75 -14.57
N GLN A 5 9.83 -12.33 -14.68
CA GLN A 5 10.64 -12.70 -13.51
C GLN A 5 11.15 -11.46 -12.77
N ILE A 6 11.51 -10.40 -13.52
CA ILE A 6 11.93 -9.12 -12.92
C ILE A 6 10.75 -8.51 -12.15
N LEU A 7 9.58 -8.45 -12.79
CA LEU A 7 8.36 -7.91 -12.20
C LEU A 7 7.98 -8.65 -10.90
N HIS A 8 7.99 -9.98 -10.92
CA HIS A 8 7.66 -10.78 -9.74
C HIS A 8 8.71 -10.66 -8.63
N THR A 9 10.00 -10.51 -8.99
CA THR A 9 11.06 -10.29 -7.99
C THR A 9 10.85 -8.96 -7.27
N VAL A 10 10.56 -7.89 -8.01
CA VAL A 10 10.31 -6.57 -7.42
C VAL A 10 9.03 -6.58 -6.58
N ASP A 11 7.95 -7.18 -7.07
CA ASP A 11 6.71 -7.34 -6.30
C ASP A 11 6.94 -8.15 -5.02
N GLY A 12 7.77 -9.19 -5.09
CA GLY A 12 8.13 -10.03 -3.95
C GLY A 12 8.89 -9.24 -2.88
N ILE A 13 9.84 -8.39 -3.28
CA ILE A 13 10.56 -7.49 -2.35
C ILE A 13 9.58 -6.53 -1.70
N SER A 14 8.75 -5.83 -2.48
CA SER A 14 7.76 -4.88 -1.97
C SER A 14 6.76 -5.55 -1.02
N THR A 15 6.33 -6.78 -1.34
CA THR A 15 5.43 -7.58 -0.51
C THR A 15 6.08 -8.01 0.80
N TRP A 16 7.31 -8.50 0.73
CA TRP A 16 8.05 -8.90 1.92
C TRP A 16 8.29 -7.71 2.87
N VAL A 17 8.68 -6.54 2.34
CA VAL A 17 8.86 -5.34 3.14
C VAL A 17 7.54 -4.88 3.76
N GLY A 18 6.44 -4.90 3.00
CA GLY A 18 5.11 -4.57 3.53
C GLY A 18 4.70 -5.48 4.68
N LYS A 19 4.91 -6.79 4.55
CA LYS A 19 4.65 -7.78 5.62
C LYS A 19 5.55 -7.58 6.83
N ALA A 20 6.82 -7.28 6.62
CA ALA A 20 7.75 -6.97 7.71
C ALA A 20 7.30 -5.69 8.46
N ALA A 21 6.90 -4.65 7.73
CA ALA A 21 6.38 -3.42 8.31
C ALA A 21 5.07 -3.63 9.07
N ALA A 22 4.21 -4.56 8.66
CA ALA A 22 2.96 -4.87 9.36
C ALA A 22 3.18 -5.31 10.83
N TRP A 23 4.32 -5.92 11.17
CA TRP A 23 4.65 -6.26 12.56
C TRP A 23 4.81 -5.04 13.47
N LEU A 24 5.15 -3.87 12.91
CA LEU A 24 5.20 -2.62 13.68
C LEU A 24 3.81 -2.23 14.21
N ILE A 25 2.72 -2.68 13.57
CA ILE A 25 1.35 -2.45 14.06
C ILE A 25 1.13 -3.16 15.40
N ILE A 26 1.65 -4.37 15.56
CA ILE A 26 1.57 -5.12 16.83
C ILE A 26 2.37 -4.38 17.91
N GLY A 27 3.54 -3.86 17.56
CA GLY A 27 4.34 -3.01 18.46
C GLY A 27 3.61 -1.72 18.86
N LEU A 28 3.02 -1.04 17.89
CA LEU A 28 2.21 0.18 18.09
C LEU A 28 1.02 -0.10 19.01
N MET A 29 0.25 -1.15 18.73
CA MET A 29 -0.89 -1.56 19.55
C MET A 29 -0.45 -1.82 20.99
N THR A 30 0.63 -2.58 21.17
CA THR A 30 1.18 -2.90 22.50
C THR A 30 1.56 -1.62 23.26
N LEU A 31 2.28 -0.69 22.61
CA LEU A 31 2.66 0.59 23.21
C LEU A 31 1.46 1.41 23.65
N VAL A 32 0.44 1.53 22.80
CA VAL A 32 -0.79 2.28 23.11
C VAL A 32 -1.56 1.61 24.25
N CYS A 33 -1.73 0.28 24.23
CA CYS A 33 -2.39 -0.45 25.31
C CYS A 33 -1.68 -0.27 26.66
N VAL A 34 -0.34 -0.36 26.68
CA VAL A 34 0.46 -0.14 27.88
C VAL A 34 0.30 1.29 28.39
N GLU A 35 0.31 2.30 27.52
CA GLU A 35 0.12 3.69 27.95
C GLU A 35 -1.30 3.94 28.49
N VAL A 36 -2.34 3.40 27.86
CA VAL A 36 -3.71 3.48 28.36
C VAL A 36 -3.80 2.83 29.74
N PHE A 37 -3.24 1.64 29.92
CA PHE A 37 -3.20 0.96 31.22
C PHE A 37 -2.47 1.83 32.28
N LYS A 38 -1.26 2.29 32.00
CA LYS A 38 -0.47 3.10 32.95
C LYS A 38 -1.16 4.41 33.30
N ARG A 39 -1.77 5.07 32.32
CA ARG A 39 -2.43 6.36 32.50
C ARG A 39 -3.68 6.24 33.37
N TYR A 40 -4.54 5.27 33.08
CA TYR A 40 -5.85 5.18 33.74
C TYR A 40 -5.85 4.29 34.98
N ILE A 41 -4.99 3.28 35.06
CA ILE A 41 -4.96 2.34 36.20
C ILE A 41 -3.84 2.71 37.18
N MET A 42 -2.66 3.06 36.69
CA MET A 42 -1.51 3.40 37.55
C MET A 42 -1.37 4.90 37.82
N ASN A 43 -2.14 5.76 37.13
CA ASN A 43 -2.02 7.22 37.20
C ASN A 43 -0.58 7.73 36.93
N MET A 44 0.16 7.03 36.06
CA MET A 44 1.57 7.30 35.74
C MET A 44 1.77 7.44 34.21
N PRO A 45 1.35 8.56 33.60
CA PRO A 45 1.44 8.75 32.15
C PRO A 45 2.89 8.81 31.66
N THR A 46 3.12 8.34 30.43
CA THR A 46 4.46 8.29 29.83
C THR A 46 4.50 9.16 28.58
N ALA A 47 5.08 10.36 28.68
CA ALA A 47 5.00 11.35 27.61
C ALA A 47 5.63 10.90 26.28
N TRP A 48 6.78 10.21 26.32
CA TRP A 48 7.48 9.76 25.10
C TRP A 48 6.72 8.69 24.29
N ILE A 49 5.74 7.99 24.88
CA ILE A 49 4.98 6.95 24.16
C ILE A 49 4.15 7.57 23.03
N PHE A 50 3.68 8.80 23.20
CA PHE A 50 2.99 9.53 22.13
C PHE A 50 3.90 9.70 20.90
N ASP A 51 5.12 10.19 21.10
CA ASP A 51 6.10 10.38 20.02
C ASP A 51 6.47 9.05 19.36
N ALA A 52 6.76 8.01 20.15
CA ALA A 52 7.08 6.69 19.63
C ALA A 52 5.92 6.07 18.82
N SER A 53 4.67 6.27 19.27
CA SER A 53 3.49 5.79 18.55
C SER A 53 3.33 6.47 17.19
N ASN A 54 3.56 7.79 17.11
CA ASN A 54 3.54 8.53 15.85
C ASN A 54 4.67 8.07 14.91
N MET A 55 5.86 7.84 15.44
CA MET A 55 7.01 7.34 14.67
C MET A 55 6.74 5.95 14.08
N LEU A 56 6.18 5.03 14.87
CA LEU A 56 5.82 3.69 14.39
C LEU A 56 4.71 3.76 13.34
N TYR A 57 3.65 4.52 13.61
CA TYR A 57 2.54 4.69 12.67
C TYR A 57 3.02 5.27 11.33
N GLY A 58 3.81 6.34 11.37
CA GLY A 58 4.39 6.94 10.17
C GLY A 58 5.31 5.97 9.42
N SER A 59 6.10 5.16 10.14
CA SER A 59 6.99 4.16 9.54
C SER A 59 6.21 3.09 8.79
N VAL A 60 5.13 2.57 9.39
CA VAL A 60 4.22 1.61 8.73
C VAL A 60 3.65 2.24 7.46
N PHE A 61 3.11 3.44 7.55
CA PHE A 61 2.48 4.12 6.42
C PHE A 61 3.46 4.29 5.25
N MET A 62 4.67 4.79 5.52
CA MET A 62 5.69 5.01 4.48
C MET A 62 6.14 3.69 3.84
N LEU A 63 6.45 2.67 4.65
CA LEU A 63 6.93 1.37 4.15
C LEU A 63 5.84 0.58 3.40
N ALA A 64 4.57 0.74 3.77
CA ALA A 64 3.44 0.12 3.09
C ALA A 64 3.18 0.71 1.70
N GLY A 65 3.74 1.88 1.36
CA GLY A 65 3.54 2.53 0.07
C GLY A 65 3.97 1.65 -1.12
N ALA A 66 5.12 0.99 -1.03
CA ALA A 66 5.61 0.10 -2.09
C ALA A 66 4.76 -1.17 -2.21
N TYR A 67 4.30 -1.72 -1.08
CA TYR A 67 3.42 -2.88 -1.05
C TYR A 67 2.06 -2.59 -1.71
N THR A 68 1.42 -1.49 -1.32
CA THR A 68 0.12 -1.10 -1.90
C THR A 68 0.25 -0.81 -3.40
N LEU A 69 1.38 -0.23 -3.84
CA LEU A 69 1.65 -0.03 -5.26
C LEU A 69 1.81 -1.36 -6.01
N ALA A 70 2.51 -2.34 -5.45
CA ALA A 70 2.63 -3.69 -6.03
C ALA A 70 1.27 -4.38 -6.18
N GLN A 71 0.42 -4.25 -5.17
CA GLN A 71 -0.93 -4.83 -5.15
C GLN A 71 -1.98 -4.00 -5.90
N ASN A 72 -1.57 -2.91 -6.55
CA ASN A 72 -2.46 -2.01 -7.29
C ASN A 72 -3.53 -1.32 -6.41
N ALA A 73 -3.30 -1.28 -5.11
CA ALA A 73 -4.15 -0.70 -4.07
C ALA A 73 -3.64 0.66 -3.57
N HIS A 74 -2.57 1.19 -4.16
CA HIS A 74 -2.16 2.56 -3.94
C HIS A 74 -3.25 3.50 -4.47
N VAL A 75 -3.53 4.59 -3.76
CA VAL A 75 -4.65 5.50 -4.06
C VAL A 75 -4.54 6.00 -5.51
N ARG A 76 -5.55 5.68 -6.33
CA ARG A 76 -5.67 6.06 -7.74
C ARG A 76 -7.07 6.56 -8.03
N GLY A 77 -7.21 7.41 -9.04
CA GLY A 77 -8.50 7.92 -9.49
C GLY A 77 -9.17 6.96 -10.46
N ASP A 78 -10.15 6.18 -10.00
CA ASP A 78 -10.71 5.06 -10.79
C ASP A 78 -11.89 5.43 -11.71
N PHE A 79 -12.52 6.59 -11.50
CA PHE A 79 -13.77 6.94 -12.21
C PHE A 79 -13.60 7.00 -13.74
N LEU A 80 -12.62 7.77 -14.21
CA LEU A 80 -12.35 7.89 -15.65
C LEU A 80 -11.47 6.74 -16.15
N TYR A 81 -10.57 6.25 -15.30
CA TYR A 81 -9.59 5.22 -15.64
C TYR A 81 -10.23 3.88 -15.99
N SER A 82 -11.24 3.45 -15.23
CA SER A 82 -11.93 2.16 -15.43
C SER A 82 -12.42 2.01 -16.86
N SER A 83 -13.19 2.98 -17.37
CA SER A 83 -13.82 2.97 -18.71
C SER A 83 -12.87 2.96 -19.92
N MET A 84 -11.55 3.14 -19.72
CA MET A 84 -10.57 3.25 -20.80
C MET A 84 -10.08 1.89 -21.29
N ARG A 85 -9.72 1.81 -22.57
CA ARG A 85 -9.06 0.62 -23.14
C ARG A 85 -7.69 0.40 -22.48
N PRO A 86 -7.20 -0.85 -22.34
CA PRO A 86 -5.94 -1.17 -21.67
C PRO A 86 -4.73 -0.37 -22.17
N ARG A 87 -4.63 -0.13 -23.49
CA ARG A 87 -3.55 0.69 -24.07
C ARG A 87 -3.65 2.16 -23.70
N THR A 88 -4.85 2.71 -23.62
CA THR A 88 -5.08 4.10 -23.21
C THR A 88 -4.74 4.27 -21.72
N GLN A 89 -5.19 3.33 -20.87
CA GLN A 89 -4.82 3.27 -19.45
C GLN A 89 -3.29 3.24 -19.29
N ALA A 90 -2.61 2.31 -19.98
CA ALA A 90 -1.16 2.17 -19.90
C ALA A 90 -0.41 3.42 -20.42
N SER A 91 -0.95 4.12 -21.43
CA SER A 91 -0.35 5.37 -21.92
C SER A 91 -0.48 6.51 -20.90
N LEU A 92 -1.66 6.64 -20.27
CA LEU A 92 -1.91 7.64 -19.24
C LEU A 92 -1.02 7.37 -18.03
N ASP A 93 -1.01 6.13 -17.54
CA ASP A 93 -0.17 5.72 -16.42
C ASP A 93 1.30 5.97 -16.72
N LEU A 94 1.80 5.61 -17.90
CA LEU A 94 3.19 5.84 -18.28
C LEU A 94 3.56 7.33 -18.24
N VAL A 95 2.68 8.21 -18.75
CA VAL A 95 2.89 9.66 -18.68
C VAL A 95 2.88 10.14 -17.23
N LEU A 96 1.92 9.70 -16.42
CA LEU A 96 1.83 10.08 -15.01
C LEU A 96 3.06 9.60 -14.22
N TYR A 97 3.53 8.39 -14.50
CA TYR A 97 4.73 7.85 -13.89
C TYR A 97 5.98 8.66 -14.27
N ILE A 98 6.14 9.03 -15.53
CA ILE A 98 7.33 9.77 -15.98
C ILE A 98 7.30 11.23 -15.50
N VAL A 99 6.16 11.91 -15.63
CA VAL A 99 6.06 13.36 -15.42
C VAL A 99 5.85 13.73 -13.96
N PHE A 100 5.14 12.91 -13.18
CA PHE A 100 4.80 13.24 -11.79
C PHE A 100 5.46 12.29 -10.79
N PHE A 101 5.38 10.99 -11.01
CA PHE A 101 5.88 10.02 -10.04
C PHE A 101 7.42 10.02 -9.94
N LEU A 102 8.14 9.85 -11.05
CA LEU A 102 9.61 9.80 -11.04
C LEU A 102 10.24 11.06 -10.43
N PRO A 103 9.92 12.29 -10.89
CA PRO A 103 10.51 13.48 -10.27
C PRO A 103 10.02 13.68 -8.84
N GLY A 104 8.76 13.38 -8.52
CA GLY A 104 8.22 13.52 -7.17
C GLY A 104 8.90 12.60 -6.16
N ILE A 105 9.02 11.31 -6.47
CA ILE A 105 9.68 10.34 -5.59
C ILE A 105 11.20 10.56 -5.57
N ALA A 106 11.83 10.96 -6.67
CA ALA A 106 13.25 11.30 -6.66
C ALA A 106 13.53 12.52 -5.77
N ALA A 107 12.69 13.56 -5.84
CA ALA A 107 12.78 14.72 -4.95
C ALA A 107 12.56 14.32 -3.48
N LEU A 108 11.59 13.44 -3.20
CA LEU A 108 11.35 12.90 -1.86
C LEU A 108 12.57 12.14 -1.32
N ILE A 109 13.23 11.31 -2.14
CA ILE A 109 14.44 10.58 -1.73
C ILE A 109 15.59 11.56 -1.46
N TYR A 110 15.81 12.52 -2.36
CA TYR A 110 16.88 13.50 -2.23
C TYR A 110 16.71 14.36 -0.96
N ALA A 111 15.56 15.01 -0.83
CA ALA A 111 15.26 15.84 0.34
C ALA A 111 15.18 15.01 1.63
N GLY A 112 14.61 13.80 1.55
CA GLY A 112 14.53 12.86 2.68
C GLY A 112 15.90 12.39 3.15
N TYR A 113 16.83 12.17 2.22
CA TYR A 113 18.21 11.80 2.56
C TYR A 113 18.92 12.93 3.30
N ASP A 114 18.87 14.16 2.79
CA ASP A 114 19.49 15.32 3.46
C ASP A 114 18.88 15.55 4.84
N TYR A 115 17.56 15.43 4.94
CA TYR A 115 16.82 15.57 6.19
C TYR A 115 17.20 14.50 7.22
N ALA A 116 17.32 13.24 6.79
CA ALA A 116 17.76 12.15 7.64
C ALA A 116 19.24 12.29 8.04
N ALA A 117 20.12 12.61 7.08
CA ALA A 117 21.56 12.74 7.31
C ALA A 117 21.86 13.85 8.33
N LEU A 118 21.16 14.98 8.23
CA LEU A 118 21.27 16.05 9.23
C LEU A 118 20.84 15.57 10.61
N SER A 119 19.68 14.91 10.69
CA SER A 119 19.13 14.38 11.94
C SER A 119 20.09 13.41 12.65
N TRP A 120 20.74 12.53 11.88
CA TRP A 120 21.77 11.63 12.38
C TRP A 120 23.01 12.36 12.89
N ARG A 121 23.49 13.38 12.17
CA ARG A 121 24.68 14.15 12.56
C ARG A 121 24.49 14.90 13.87
N ILE A 122 23.30 15.42 14.12
CA ILE A 122 22.98 16.16 15.34
C ILE A 122 22.44 15.27 16.47
N GLY A 123 22.25 13.97 16.22
CA GLY A 123 21.64 13.05 17.18
C GLY A 123 20.26 13.53 17.61
N GLU A 124 19.39 13.86 16.66
CA GLU A 124 18.14 14.58 16.94
C GLU A 124 17.16 13.79 17.81
N HIS A 125 16.55 14.48 18.79
CA HIS A 125 15.47 13.99 19.62
C HIS A 125 14.16 14.73 19.31
N SER A 126 13.03 14.07 19.55
CA SER A 126 11.71 14.71 19.41
C SER A 126 11.58 15.93 20.32
N THR A 127 11.11 17.04 19.76
CA THR A 127 10.82 18.29 20.48
C THR A 127 9.37 18.40 20.94
N VAL A 128 8.52 17.44 20.54
CA VAL A 128 7.11 17.39 20.97
C VAL A 128 7.00 17.15 22.48
N THR A 129 7.95 16.41 23.05
CA THR A 129 8.05 16.12 24.47
C THR A 129 9.40 16.60 25.02
N ALA A 130 9.43 17.13 26.25
CA ALA A 130 10.64 17.68 26.90
C ALA A 130 11.81 16.68 27.08
N ASN A 131 11.60 15.39 26.84
CA ASN A 131 12.62 14.32 26.76
C ASN A 131 12.19 13.29 25.70
N GLY A 132 11.98 13.76 24.47
CA GLY A 132 11.52 12.93 23.37
C GLY A 132 12.50 11.81 23.00
N PRO A 133 12.03 10.71 22.41
CA PRO A 133 12.89 9.65 21.92
C PRO A 133 13.74 10.13 20.72
N PRO A 134 14.85 9.42 20.40
CA PRO A 134 15.67 9.74 19.23
C PRO A 134 14.87 9.59 17.93
N ILE A 135 14.80 10.65 17.11
CA ILE A 135 13.95 10.69 15.90
C ILE A 135 14.69 10.37 14.60
N TYR A 136 16.03 10.38 14.63
CA TYR A 136 16.86 10.19 13.43
C TYR A 136 16.64 8.84 12.74
N HIS A 137 16.31 7.78 13.50
CA HIS A 137 15.92 6.49 12.93
C HIS A 137 14.64 6.57 12.11
N PHE A 138 13.62 7.27 12.63
CA PHE A 138 12.36 7.47 11.94
C PHE A 138 12.54 8.29 10.66
N LYS A 139 13.33 9.37 10.72
CA LYS A 139 13.61 10.20 9.53
C LYS A 139 14.36 9.43 8.45
N ALA A 140 15.22 8.48 8.83
CA ALA A 140 15.89 7.59 7.86
C ALA A 140 14.92 6.66 7.11
N VAL A 141 13.73 6.38 7.65
CA VAL A 141 12.70 5.60 6.94
C VAL A 141 12.20 6.34 5.70
N ILE A 142 12.22 7.68 5.68
CA ILE A 142 11.73 8.49 4.56
C ILE A 142 12.46 8.15 3.24
N PRO A 143 13.80 8.28 3.12
CA PRO A 143 14.50 7.93 1.89
C PRO A 143 14.46 6.44 1.57
N ILE A 144 14.41 5.56 2.59
CA ILE A 144 14.30 4.11 2.40
C ILE A 144 12.97 3.75 1.75
N ALA A 145 11.85 4.24 2.32
CA ALA A 145 10.53 4.05 1.77
C ALA A 145 10.40 4.66 0.36
N GLY A 146 10.94 5.87 0.17
CA GLY A 146 11.01 6.50 -1.16
C GLY A 146 11.73 5.63 -2.18
N ALA A 147 12.88 5.05 -1.83
CA ALA A 147 13.63 4.16 -2.71
C ALA A 147 12.87 2.87 -3.05
N LEU A 148 12.16 2.29 -2.08
CA LEU A 148 11.31 1.11 -2.29
C LEU A 148 10.12 1.43 -3.22
N VAL A 149 9.45 2.56 -3.00
CA VAL A 149 8.37 3.02 -3.86
C VAL A 149 8.89 3.31 -5.27
N MET A 150 10.07 3.94 -5.40
CA MET A 150 10.72 4.17 -6.69
C MET A 150 10.99 2.85 -7.43
N LEU A 151 11.55 1.85 -6.74
CA LEU A 151 11.81 0.54 -7.30
C LEU A 151 10.51 -0.12 -7.81
N GLN A 152 9.43 -0.06 -7.03
CA GLN A 152 8.13 -0.58 -7.46
C GLN A 152 7.55 0.22 -8.64
N GLY A 153 7.67 1.55 -8.62
CA GLY A 153 7.20 2.39 -9.73
C GLY A 153 7.93 2.13 -11.04
N LEU A 154 9.22 1.80 -11.00
CA LEU A 154 9.95 1.33 -12.19
C LEU A 154 9.38 0.01 -12.72
N ALA A 155 8.96 -0.91 -11.84
CA ALA A 155 8.27 -2.12 -12.27
C ALA A 155 6.90 -1.80 -12.90
N GLU A 156 6.15 -0.84 -12.36
CA GLU A 156 4.88 -0.39 -12.96
C GLU A 156 5.08 0.25 -14.35
N ILE A 157 6.12 1.05 -14.53
CA ILE A 157 6.50 1.61 -15.85
C ILE A 157 6.77 0.47 -16.84
N LEU A 158 7.52 -0.56 -16.43
CA LEU A 158 7.75 -1.73 -17.27
C LEU A 158 6.45 -2.47 -17.62
N ARG A 159 5.50 -2.60 -16.67
CA ARG A 159 4.17 -3.16 -16.95
C ARG A 159 3.41 -2.34 -17.99
N CYS A 160 3.46 -1.01 -17.89
CA CYS A 160 2.83 -0.12 -18.87
C CYS A 160 3.43 -0.31 -20.26
N ILE A 161 4.77 -0.38 -20.38
CA ILE A 161 5.46 -0.61 -21.66
C ILE A 161 5.07 -1.96 -22.27
N VAL A 162 4.97 -3.02 -21.47
CA VAL A 162 4.53 -4.34 -21.92
C VAL A 162 3.07 -4.31 -22.39
N CYS A 163 2.19 -3.65 -21.64
CA CYS A 163 0.77 -3.49 -22.00
C CYS A 163 0.59 -2.68 -23.29
N LEU A 164 1.39 -1.63 -23.52
CA LEU A 164 1.36 -0.88 -24.78
C LEU A 164 1.74 -1.76 -25.98
N LYS A 165 2.76 -2.61 -25.84
CA LYS A 165 3.20 -3.52 -26.90
C LYS A 165 2.21 -4.66 -27.16
N THR A 166 1.76 -5.34 -26.10
CA THR A 166 0.97 -6.57 -26.21
C THR A 166 -0.54 -6.33 -26.21
N GLY A 167 -1.00 -5.20 -25.69
CA GLY A 167 -2.41 -4.89 -25.46
C GLY A 167 -3.01 -5.52 -24.21
N VAL A 168 -2.22 -6.28 -23.43
CA VAL A 168 -2.67 -7.02 -22.25
C VAL A 168 -1.79 -6.66 -21.05
N TRP A 169 -2.41 -6.46 -19.88
CA TRP A 169 -1.67 -6.20 -18.65
C TRP A 169 -0.95 -7.47 -18.17
N PRO A 170 0.36 -7.39 -17.86
CA PRO A 170 1.08 -8.52 -17.28
C PRO A 170 0.53 -8.87 -15.88
N SER A 171 0.60 -10.15 -15.53
CA SER A 171 0.15 -10.65 -14.23
C SER A 171 0.92 -10.01 -13.07
N ARG A 172 0.23 -9.78 -11.95
CA ARG A 172 0.81 -9.33 -10.68
C ARG A 172 0.92 -10.50 -9.71
N LEU A 173 1.89 -10.43 -8.79
CA LEU A 173 1.94 -11.35 -7.67
C LEU A 173 0.91 -10.92 -6.61
N LYS A 174 -0.30 -11.51 -6.66
CA LYS A 174 -1.33 -11.25 -5.65
C LYS A 174 -0.97 -11.94 -4.35
N ASP A 175 -0.92 -11.16 -3.28
CA ASP A 175 -0.58 -11.65 -1.94
C ASP A 175 -1.81 -11.96 -1.08
N VAL A 176 -2.87 -11.17 -1.22
CA VAL A 176 -4.11 -11.33 -0.48
C VAL A 176 -5.26 -11.47 -1.47
N SER A 177 -6.01 -12.56 -1.37
CA SER A 177 -7.35 -12.64 -1.95
C SER A 177 -8.24 -11.75 -1.09
N GLU A 178 -8.86 -10.73 -1.69
CA GLU A 178 -9.97 -10.03 -1.05
C GLU A 178 -10.98 -11.12 -0.63
N ILE A 179 -11.21 -11.22 0.68
CA ILE A 179 -12.25 -12.10 1.20
C ILE A 179 -13.54 -11.51 0.65
N ASP A 180 -14.25 -12.28 -0.18
CA ASP A 180 -15.58 -11.89 -0.61
C ASP A 180 -16.43 -11.72 0.66
N VAL A 181 -16.73 -10.47 0.98
CA VAL A 181 -17.43 -10.10 2.21
C VAL A 181 -18.75 -10.84 2.29
N VAL A 182 -19.38 -11.11 1.14
CA VAL A 182 -20.62 -11.87 1.03
C VAL A 182 -20.38 -13.34 1.39
N GLU A 183 -19.35 -13.97 0.84
CA GLU A 183 -18.98 -15.34 1.18
C GLU A 183 -18.63 -15.49 2.67
N GLY A 184 -17.85 -14.55 3.22
CA GLY A 184 -17.49 -14.54 4.64
C GLY A 184 -18.67 -14.34 5.58
N GLN A 185 -19.59 -13.41 5.26
CA GLN A 185 -20.80 -13.17 6.04
C GLN A 185 -21.79 -14.35 5.98
N LEU A 186 -21.90 -14.98 4.81
CA LEU A 186 -22.80 -16.11 4.58
C LEU A 186 -22.27 -17.43 5.14
N ALA A 187 -20.95 -17.61 5.23
CA ALA A 187 -20.33 -18.79 5.84
C ALA A 187 -20.68 -18.94 7.34
N HIS A 188 -20.83 -17.82 8.05
CA HIS A 188 -21.18 -17.78 9.48
C HIS A 188 -22.68 -17.58 9.76
N SER A 189 -23.50 -17.50 8.71
CA SER A 189 -24.94 -17.41 8.86
C SER A 189 -25.55 -18.77 9.18
N GLU A 190 -26.12 -18.91 10.38
CA GLU A 190 -26.91 -20.10 10.78
C GLU A 190 -28.35 -20.05 10.23
N TYR A 191 -28.85 -18.84 9.93
CA TYR A 191 -30.23 -18.58 9.52
C TYR A 191 -30.45 -18.61 7.99
N VAL A 192 -29.39 -18.77 7.20
CA VAL A 192 -29.47 -18.85 5.74
C VAL A 192 -29.24 -20.29 5.31
N ASP A 193 -30.27 -20.86 4.69
CA ASP A 193 -30.22 -22.19 4.09
C ASP A 193 -29.10 -22.29 3.03
N GLU A 194 -28.59 -23.50 2.84
CA GLU A 194 -27.39 -23.72 2.02
C GLU A 194 -27.59 -23.37 0.54
N GLU A 195 -28.83 -23.48 0.03
CA GLU A 195 -29.22 -23.12 -1.33
C GLU A 195 -29.22 -21.61 -1.54
N THR A 196 -29.87 -20.85 -0.65
CA THR A 196 -29.89 -19.38 -0.63
C THR A 196 -28.49 -18.82 -0.45
N ARG A 197 -27.66 -19.49 0.35
CA ARG A 197 -26.24 -19.13 0.52
C ARG A 197 -25.47 -19.20 -0.78
N LYS A 198 -25.56 -20.34 -1.48
CA LYS A 198 -24.86 -20.58 -2.75
C LYS A 198 -25.35 -19.62 -3.84
N THR A 199 -26.65 -19.35 -3.91
CA THR A 199 -27.21 -18.39 -4.87
C THR A 199 -26.82 -16.95 -4.57
N ALA A 200 -26.72 -16.56 -3.29
CA ALA A 200 -26.26 -15.23 -2.90
C ALA A 200 -24.77 -15.01 -3.21
N ILE A 201 -23.91 -16.02 -2.95
CA ILE A 201 -22.49 -15.99 -3.34
C ILE A 201 -22.36 -15.91 -4.87
N ALA A 202 -23.07 -16.76 -5.61
CA ALA A 202 -23.04 -16.73 -7.08
C ALA A 202 -23.53 -15.39 -7.65
N ARG A 203 -24.56 -14.78 -7.05
CA ARG A 203 -25.02 -13.43 -7.43
C ARG A 203 -23.97 -12.36 -7.12
N ALA A 204 -23.33 -12.41 -5.95
CA ALA A 204 -22.28 -11.47 -5.60
C ALA A 204 -21.10 -11.55 -6.57
N GLN A 205 -20.66 -12.77 -6.90
CA GLN A 205 -19.62 -13.01 -7.89
C GLN A 205 -20.04 -12.52 -9.29
N GLN A 206 -21.27 -12.77 -9.72
CA GLN A 206 -21.80 -12.24 -10.98
C GLN A 206 -21.88 -10.71 -10.99
N ILE A 207 -22.26 -10.08 -9.87
CA ILE A 207 -22.31 -8.61 -9.74
C ILE A 207 -20.90 -8.04 -9.81
N ASP A 208 -19.93 -8.66 -9.12
CA ASP A 208 -18.54 -8.21 -9.16
C ASP A 208 -17.92 -8.41 -10.55
N GLU A 209 -18.25 -9.51 -11.22
CA GLU A 209 -17.83 -9.80 -12.59
C GLU A 209 -18.49 -8.87 -13.61
N THR A 210 -19.79 -8.57 -13.49
CA THR A 210 -20.47 -7.58 -14.34
C THR A 210 -20.04 -6.15 -14.02
N ALA A 211 -19.74 -5.82 -12.77
CA ALA A 211 -19.15 -4.53 -12.40
C ALA A 211 -17.74 -4.38 -13.00
N ARG A 212 -16.93 -5.44 -12.99
CA ARG A 212 -15.65 -5.49 -13.71
C ARG A 212 -15.84 -5.35 -15.22
N GLN A 213 -16.82 -6.03 -15.83
CA GLN A 213 -17.10 -5.90 -17.27
C GLN A 213 -17.62 -4.51 -17.66
N ARG A 214 -18.49 -3.90 -16.84
CA ARG A 214 -18.96 -2.51 -17.03
C ARG A 214 -17.83 -1.50 -16.83
N GLY A 215 -16.95 -1.76 -15.86
CA GLY A 215 -15.70 -1.04 -15.67
C GLY A 215 -14.81 -1.13 -16.92
N MET A 216 -14.65 -2.33 -17.50
CA MET A 216 -13.82 -2.57 -18.69
C MET A 216 -14.47 -2.19 -20.04
N GLY A 217 -15.55 -1.42 -20.05
CA GLY A 217 -16.20 -0.98 -21.29
C GLY A 217 -16.87 -2.11 -22.07
N GLY A 218 -17.76 -2.85 -21.41
CA GLY A 218 -18.65 -3.83 -22.06
C GLY A 218 -19.63 -3.17 -23.05
N ASP A 219 -19.51 -3.62 -24.30
CA ASP A 219 -20.40 -3.52 -25.46
C ASP A 219 -20.62 -2.16 -26.16
N LEU A 220 -19.69 -1.84 -27.06
CA LEU A 220 -19.94 -1.05 -28.28
C LEU A 220 -20.72 -1.87 -29.35
N GLN A 221 -21.84 -2.49 -28.97
CA GLN A 221 -22.77 -3.09 -29.93
C GLN A 221 -24.22 -2.73 -29.59
N THR A 222 -24.56 -1.47 -29.84
CA THR A 222 -25.84 -1.05 -30.42
C THR A 222 -25.60 0.16 -31.29
#